data_AF-A0A6T9XV75-F1
#
_entry.id   AF-A0A6T9XV75-F1
#
_cell.length_a   1.000
_cell.length_b   1.000
_cell.length_c   1.000
_cell.angle_alpha   90.00
_cell.angle_beta   90.00
_cell.angle_gamma   90.00
#
_symmetry.space_group_name_H-M   'P 1'
#
loop_
_entity.id
_entity.type
_entity.pdbx_description
1 polymer ?
#
loop_
_entity_poly.entity_id
_entity_poly.type
_entity_poly.pdbx_seq_one_letter_code
_entity_poly.pdbx_strand_id
1 'polypeptide(L)'
;MLNTTLSKFGYPDNLLKTYDYWHVLLRPGQVTLGSLVLICKENVFNYSDISEEAAREQKIVVADIEKVLKKRFNFCKINYLMLMMVDPAVHFHVIPRYEHPVIFCEESFEDKHWPKPPVLSEKLELDDDYFAELRATLRADFALLSSTNTSETGKKYQRMYTSGCFDIFHQGHLNILKKTKALCDYLIVGVSTDELIEKSKGRPPLIPFEERISILESNRYVDEVIPQVDKNKQRVVDEYNIDAISVGSDWKGKYPSVTCDMVYFDYTPNVSSTVLKRKL
;
A
#
# COMPACT_ATOMS: atom_id res chain seq x y z
N MET A 1 -15.91 0.64 22.97
CA MET A 1 -16.70 1.88 23.17
C MET A 1 -16.41 2.79 21.98
N LEU A 2 -17.40 3.53 21.48
CA LEU A 2 -17.15 4.51 20.42
C LEU A 2 -16.13 5.54 20.94
N ASN A 3 -15.11 5.82 20.12
CA ASN A 3 -14.09 6.81 20.42
C ASN A 3 -14.77 8.19 20.63
N THR A 4 -14.64 8.79 21.82
CA THR A 4 -15.29 10.07 22.18
C THR A 4 -14.93 11.20 21.22
N THR A 5 -13.75 11.13 20.60
CA THR A 5 -13.30 12.04 19.56
C THR A 5 -14.19 11.98 18.30
N LEU A 6 -14.65 10.78 17.88
CA LEU A 6 -15.53 10.63 16.71
C LEU A 6 -16.85 11.37 16.93
N SER A 7 -17.46 11.22 18.11
CA SER A 7 -18.72 11.88 18.44
C SER A 7 -18.58 13.40 18.44
N LYS A 8 -17.47 13.95 18.96
CA LYS A 8 -17.20 15.40 18.94
C LYS A 8 -17.08 15.99 17.54
N PHE A 9 -16.59 15.20 16.58
CA PHE A 9 -16.52 15.61 15.17
C PHE A 9 -17.79 15.28 14.37
N GLY A 10 -18.87 14.88 15.05
CA GLY A 10 -20.19 14.69 14.46
C GLY A 10 -20.37 13.36 13.74
N TYR A 11 -19.69 12.29 14.18
CA TYR A 11 -20.02 10.94 13.72
C TYR A 11 -21.43 10.51 14.19
N PRO A 12 -22.24 9.82 13.35
CA PRO A 12 -21.94 9.39 11.97
C PRO A 12 -22.23 10.44 10.90
N ASP A 13 -22.93 11.52 11.26
CA ASP A 13 -23.47 12.48 10.31
C ASP A 13 -22.41 13.17 9.45
N ASN A 14 -21.20 13.37 9.95
CA ASN A 14 -20.10 14.00 9.21
C ASN A 14 -19.12 12.99 8.60
N LEU A 15 -19.36 11.69 8.71
CA LEU A 15 -18.52 10.69 8.06
C LEU A 15 -18.57 10.83 6.54
N LEU A 16 -17.40 10.99 5.92
CA LEU A 16 -17.25 11.05 4.46
C LEU A 16 -16.80 9.71 3.89
N LYS A 17 -15.84 9.04 4.54
CA LYS A 17 -15.34 7.72 4.14
C LYS A 17 -14.79 6.94 5.33
N THR A 18 -14.97 5.63 5.31
CA THR A 18 -14.33 4.69 6.23
C THR A 18 -13.30 3.84 5.49
N TYR A 19 -12.19 3.59 6.15
CA TYR A 19 -11.15 2.64 5.78
C TYR A 19 -11.01 1.57 6.88
N ASP A 20 -10.03 0.67 6.77
CA ASP A 20 -9.84 -0.41 7.73
C ASP A 20 -9.39 0.13 9.09
N TYR A 21 -8.51 1.12 9.10
CA TYR A 21 -7.90 1.72 10.30
C TYR A 21 -8.21 3.21 10.47
N TRP A 22 -8.78 3.87 9.47
CA TRP A 22 -9.04 5.32 9.52
C TRP A 22 -10.47 5.71 9.14
N HIS A 23 -10.96 6.79 9.74
CA HIS A 23 -12.16 7.50 9.32
C HIS A 23 -11.81 8.91 8.82
N VAL A 24 -12.44 9.33 7.72
CA VAL A 24 -12.39 10.70 7.22
C VAL A 24 -13.75 11.36 7.46
N LEU A 25 -13.75 12.45 8.23
CA LEU A 25 -14.94 13.22 8.57
C LEU A 25 -14.82 14.65 8.04
N LEU A 26 -15.94 15.27 7.71
CA LEU A 26 -16.02 16.71 7.51
C LEU A 26 -15.90 17.41 8.86
N ARG A 27 -15.02 18.41 8.98
CA ARG A 27 -14.88 19.16 10.23
C ARG A 27 -16.12 20.05 10.44
N PRO A 28 -16.83 20.00 11.58
CA PRO A 28 -17.99 20.86 11.82
C PRO A 28 -17.68 22.37 11.67
N GLY A 29 -16.61 22.85 12.31
CA GLY A 29 -16.10 24.19 12.06
C GLY A 29 -15.19 24.17 10.83
N GLN A 30 -15.58 24.76 9.72
CA GLN A 30 -14.68 24.88 8.57
C GLN A 30 -13.68 26.01 8.83
N VAL A 31 -12.36 25.75 8.89
CA VAL A 31 -11.35 26.83 8.99
C VAL A 31 -11.20 27.50 7.64
N THR A 32 -11.09 26.66 6.62
CA THR A 32 -11.22 26.96 5.20
C THR A 32 -12.18 25.93 4.60
N LEU A 33 -12.73 26.21 3.42
CA LEU A 33 -13.70 25.33 2.78
C LEU A 33 -13.06 23.96 2.49
N GLY A 34 -13.73 22.88 2.87
CA GLY A 34 -13.21 21.51 2.73
C GLY A 34 -12.26 21.07 3.85
N SER A 35 -12.26 21.73 5.01
CA SER A 35 -11.54 21.27 6.20
C SER A 35 -12.06 19.91 6.69
N LEU A 36 -11.18 18.94 6.87
CA LEU A 36 -11.51 17.57 7.28
C LEU A 36 -10.88 17.20 8.63
N VAL A 37 -11.29 16.06 9.18
CA VAL A 37 -10.62 15.38 10.29
C VAL A 37 -10.38 13.92 9.90
N LEU A 38 -9.14 13.47 10.05
CA LEU A 38 -8.71 12.08 9.87
C LEU A 38 -8.50 11.45 11.25
N ILE A 39 -9.27 10.42 11.59
CA ILE A 39 -9.29 9.83 12.94
C ILE A 39 -8.90 8.35 12.86
N CYS A 40 -7.95 7.93 13.70
CA CYS A 40 -7.57 6.52 13.82
C CYS A 40 -8.67 5.74 14.55
N LYS A 41 -8.99 4.55 14.03
CA LYS A 41 -9.98 3.64 14.61
C LYS A 41 -9.41 2.84 15.78
N GLU A 42 -8.09 2.72 15.84
CA GLU A 42 -7.42 2.03 16.93
C GLU A 42 -7.55 2.82 18.24
N ASN A 43 -7.70 2.10 19.35
CA ASN A 43 -7.84 2.71 20.67
C ASN A 43 -6.46 3.04 21.26
N VAL A 44 -5.74 3.95 20.59
CA VAL A 44 -4.39 4.39 20.95
C VAL A 44 -4.33 5.91 21.12
N PHE A 45 -3.44 6.34 22.01
CA PHE A 45 -3.34 7.74 22.45
C PHE A 45 -2.02 8.41 22.09
N ASN A 46 -1.02 7.64 21.66
CA ASN A 46 0.20 8.16 21.06
C ASN A 46 0.24 7.75 19.58
N TYR A 47 0.74 8.64 18.74
CA TYR A 47 0.89 8.35 17.31
C TYR A 47 1.87 7.19 17.05
N SER A 48 2.89 7.03 17.90
CA SER A 48 3.83 5.91 17.82
C SER A 48 3.21 4.53 18.04
N ASP A 49 2.02 4.49 18.65
CA ASP A 49 1.39 3.25 19.09
C ASP A 49 0.39 2.71 18.05
N ILE A 50 0.19 3.41 16.93
CA ILE A 50 -0.61 2.88 15.82
C ILE A 50 0.10 1.66 15.22
N SER A 51 -0.68 0.71 14.71
CA SER A 51 -0.14 -0.46 13.99
C SER A 51 0.61 -0.07 12.71
N GLU A 52 1.49 -0.96 12.24
CA GLU A 52 2.17 -0.78 10.95
C GLU A 52 1.17 -0.75 9.79
N GLU A 53 0.08 -1.52 9.89
CA GLU A 53 -1.02 -1.55 8.94
C GLU A 53 -1.75 -0.20 8.91
N ALA A 54 -2.06 0.38 10.07
CA ALA A 54 -2.66 1.70 10.17
C ALA A 54 -1.73 2.78 9.59
N ALA A 55 -0.43 2.73 9.91
CA ALA A 55 0.55 3.66 9.37
C ALA A 55 0.67 3.55 7.83
N ARG A 56 0.66 2.33 7.29
CA ARG A 56 0.68 2.08 5.84
C ARG A 56 -0.60 2.56 5.16
N GLU A 57 -1.76 2.27 5.75
CA GLU A 57 -3.05 2.69 5.21
C GLU A 57 -3.18 4.23 5.24
N GLN A 58 -2.64 4.90 6.25
CA GLN A 58 -2.68 6.36 6.35
C GLN A 58 -2.18 7.05 5.07
N LYS A 59 -1.11 6.52 4.45
CA LYS A 59 -0.58 7.04 3.18
C LYS A 59 -1.63 6.99 2.05
N ILE A 60 -2.42 5.91 2.00
CA ILE A 60 -3.50 5.74 1.02
C ILE A 60 -4.61 6.76 1.30
N VAL A 61 -5.01 6.90 2.57
CA VAL A 61 -6.06 7.84 2.98
C VAL A 61 -5.68 9.29 2.68
N VAL A 62 -4.43 9.67 2.96
CA VAL A 62 -3.89 11.01 2.65
C VAL A 62 -3.90 11.27 1.15
N ALA A 63 -3.47 10.31 0.32
CA ALA A 63 -3.50 10.45 -1.14
C ALA A 63 -4.93 10.61 -1.67
N ASP A 64 -5.89 9.86 -1.11
CA ASP A 64 -7.31 9.95 -1.45
C ASP A 64 -7.89 11.34 -1.06
N ILE A 65 -7.57 11.85 0.13
CA ILE A 65 -7.97 13.19 0.58
C ILE A 65 -7.41 14.27 -0.36
N GLU A 66 -6.11 14.22 -0.65
CA GLU A 66 -5.45 15.17 -1.55
C GLU A 66 -6.10 15.16 -2.93
N LYS A 67 -6.39 13.97 -3.48
CA LYS A 67 -7.04 13.84 -4.77
C LYS A 67 -8.43 14.46 -4.78
N VAL A 68 -9.26 14.17 -3.78
CA VAL A 68 -10.63 14.71 -3.69
C VAL A 68 -10.60 16.22 -3.56
N LEU A 69 -9.85 16.75 -2.58
CA LEU A 69 -9.83 18.19 -2.33
C LEU A 69 -9.16 18.95 -3.48
N LYS A 70 -8.16 18.37 -4.15
CA LYS A 70 -7.51 19.01 -5.31
C LYS A 70 -8.47 19.06 -6.50
N LYS A 71 -9.22 17.99 -6.75
CA LYS A 71 -10.25 17.96 -7.80
C LYS A 71 -11.38 18.95 -7.51
N ARG A 72 -11.85 18.99 -6.26
CA ARG A 72 -13.05 19.74 -5.89
C ARG A 72 -12.80 21.24 -5.70
N PHE A 73 -11.70 21.60 -5.03
CA PHE A 73 -11.43 22.99 -4.63
C PHE A 73 -10.11 23.53 -5.16
N ASN A 74 -9.32 22.72 -5.88
CA ASN A 74 -8.03 23.10 -6.44
C ASN A 74 -7.08 23.80 -5.43
N PHE A 75 -7.00 23.28 -4.20
CA PHE A 75 -6.17 23.89 -3.14
C PHE A 75 -4.70 24.08 -3.56
N CYS A 76 -4.05 25.11 -3.01
CA CYS A 76 -2.64 25.43 -3.26
C CYS A 76 -1.71 24.63 -2.34
N LYS A 77 -2.05 24.53 -1.04
CA LYS A 77 -1.33 23.74 -0.04
C LYS A 77 -2.31 23.05 0.89
N ILE A 78 -1.83 22.07 1.65
CA ILE A 78 -2.62 21.39 2.67
C ILE A 78 -1.81 21.28 3.96
N ASN A 79 -2.44 21.56 5.10
CA ASN A 79 -1.83 21.40 6.41
C ASN A 79 -2.46 20.20 7.12
N TYR A 80 -1.63 19.23 7.52
CA TYR A 80 -2.00 18.12 8.39
C TYR A 80 -1.52 18.44 9.82
N LEU A 81 -2.45 18.70 10.73
CA LEU A 81 -2.14 19.15 12.09
C LEU A 81 -2.64 18.13 13.10
N MET A 82 -1.71 17.51 13.83
CA MET A 82 -2.04 16.61 14.94
C MET A 82 -2.11 17.41 16.24
N LEU A 83 -3.33 17.71 16.69
CA LEU A 83 -3.58 18.63 17.82
C LEU A 83 -4.34 17.93 18.94
N MET A 84 -3.72 16.87 19.48
CA MET A 84 -4.26 16.00 20.54
C MET A 84 -4.23 16.68 21.94
N MET A 85 -4.72 17.92 22.03
CA MET A 85 -4.64 18.76 23.24
C MET A 85 -5.74 18.44 24.27
N VAL A 86 -6.94 18.15 23.78
CA VAL A 86 -8.15 17.86 24.58
C VAL A 86 -8.68 16.45 24.30
N ASP A 87 -8.46 15.98 23.08
CA ASP A 87 -8.94 14.70 22.57
C ASP A 87 -7.77 13.71 22.47
N PRO A 88 -7.79 12.61 23.26
CA PRO A 88 -6.62 11.77 23.43
C PRO A 88 -6.40 10.84 22.24
N ALA A 89 -7.43 10.52 21.45
CA ALA A 89 -7.29 9.62 20.33
C ALA A 89 -6.45 10.22 19.20
N VAL A 90 -5.67 9.39 18.51
CA VAL A 90 -4.88 9.80 17.35
C VAL A 90 -5.78 10.33 16.23
N HIS A 91 -5.63 11.62 15.92
CA HIS A 91 -6.33 12.28 14.83
C HIS A 91 -5.57 13.49 14.26
N PHE A 92 -5.89 13.84 13.02
CA PHE A 92 -5.32 14.97 12.30
C PHE A 92 -6.43 15.89 11.79
N HIS A 93 -6.25 17.18 11.97
CA HIS A 93 -6.98 18.19 11.22
C HIS A 93 -6.34 18.37 9.85
N VAL A 94 -7.15 18.34 8.80
CA VAL A 94 -6.69 18.48 7.43
C VAL A 94 -7.27 19.78 6.87
N ILE A 95 -6.40 20.77 6.66
CA ILE A 95 -6.82 22.13 6.28
C ILE A 95 -6.28 22.45 4.88
N PRO A 96 -7.11 22.38 3.81
CA PRO A 96 -6.72 22.85 2.49
C PRO A 96 -6.61 24.38 2.49
N ARG A 97 -5.61 24.92 1.78
CA ARG A 97 -5.24 26.34 1.79
C ARG A 97 -5.31 26.92 0.39
N TYR A 98 -5.74 28.17 0.29
CA TYR A 98 -6.14 28.77 -0.99
C TYR A 98 -5.47 30.13 -1.19
N GLU A 99 -4.81 30.33 -2.34
CA GLU A 99 -4.24 31.64 -2.72
C GLU A 99 -5.30 32.57 -3.31
N HIS A 100 -6.35 31.98 -3.88
CA HIS A 100 -7.47 32.67 -4.49
C HIS A 100 -8.79 32.17 -3.88
N PRO A 101 -9.86 32.98 -3.91
CA PRO A 101 -11.15 32.56 -3.41
C PRO A 101 -11.66 31.28 -4.11
N VAL A 102 -12.32 30.42 -3.35
CA VAL A 102 -12.94 29.19 -3.85
C VAL A 102 -14.43 29.42 -4.00
N ILE A 103 -14.97 29.13 -5.18
CA ILE A 103 -16.40 29.24 -5.43
C ILE A 103 -17.07 27.90 -5.13
N PHE A 104 -18.11 27.91 -4.30
CA PHE A 104 -18.95 26.76 -3.99
C PHE A 104 -20.40 27.19 -3.80
N CYS A 105 -21.32 26.53 -4.50
CA CYS A 105 -22.74 26.92 -4.55
C CYS A 105 -22.96 28.41 -4.86
N GLU A 106 -22.21 28.95 -5.84
CA GLU A 106 -22.25 30.36 -6.27
C GLU A 106 -21.75 31.39 -5.23
N GLU A 107 -21.36 30.95 -4.04
CA GLU A 107 -20.70 31.78 -3.04
C GLU A 107 -19.17 31.66 -3.09
N SER A 108 -18.50 32.74 -2.71
CA SER A 108 -17.04 32.86 -2.73
C SER A 108 -16.47 32.77 -1.32
N PHE A 109 -15.57 31.83 -1.09
CA PHE A 109 -14.92 31.59 0.20
C PHE A 109 -13.43 31.91 0.14
N GLU A 110 -12.98 32.81 1.02
CA GLU A 110 -11.59 33.25 1.09
C GLU A 110 -10.81 32.59 2.23
N ASP A 111 -9.54 32.25 1.97
CA ASP A 111 -8.58 31.90 3.00
C ASP A 111 -7.94 33.18 3.55
N LYS A 112 -8.58 33.76 4.57
CA LYS A 112 -8.21 35.05 5.19
C LYS A 112 -6.75 35.14 5.64
N HIS A 113 -6.13 34.00 5.92
CA HIS A 113 -4.78 33.93 6.49
C HIS A 113 -3.71 33.52 5.48
N TRP A 114 -4.04 33.31 4.20
CA TRP A 114 -3.02 32.96 3.21
C TRP A 114 -1.95 34.07 3.08
N PRO A 115 -0.64 33.75 3.01
CA PRO A 115 -0.01 32.43 3.08
C PRO A 115 0.49 32.01 4.49
N LYS A 116 0.04 32.69 5.55
CA LYS A 116 0.38 32.38 6.96
C LYS A 116 -0.27 31.05 7.41
N PRO A 117 0.19 30.44 8.52
CA PRO A 117 -0.45 29.24 9.10
C PRO A 117 -1.96 29.42 9.34
N PRO A 118 -2.75 28.34 9.27
CA PRO A 118 -4.20 28.42 9.49
C PRO A 118 -4.52 28.73 10.95
N VAL A 119 -5.55 29.54 11.18
CA VAL A 119 -6.02 29.93 12.51
C VAL A 119 -7.27 29.13 12.87
N LEU A 120 -7.11 28.07 13.65
CA LEU A 120 -8.18 27.08 13.95
C LEU A 120 -9.33 27.61 14.82
N SER A 121 -9.12 28.73 15.51
CA SER A 121 -10.14 29.42 16.31
C SER A 121 -11.10 30.24 15.43
N GLU A 122 -10.71 30.58 14.21
CA GLU A 122 -11.57 31.24 13.24
C GLU A 122 -12.20 30.19 12.33
N LYS A 123 -13.49 30.37 12.03
CA LYS A 123 -14.25 29.49 11.15
C LYS A 123 -14.96 30.31 10.07
N LEU A 124 -15.18 29.70 8.92
CA LEU A 124 -16.08 30.20 7.90
C LEU A 124 -17.50 30.25 8.47
N GLU A 125 -18.21 31.32 8.13
CA GLU A 125 -19.65 31.41 8.33
C GLU A 125 -20.29 30.64 7.18
N LEU A 126 -20.76 29.44 7.49
CA LEU A 126 -21.51 28.58 6.59
C LEU A 126 -22.85 28.32 7.27
N ASP A 127 -23.95 28.57 6.56
CA ASP A 127 -25.24 28.13 7.05
C ASP A 127 -25.38 26.59 6.96
N ASP A 128 -26.44 26.07 7.57
CA ASP A 128 -26.67 24.63 7.67
C ASP A 128 -26.92 23.97 6.31
N ASP A 129 -27.51 24.70 5.36
CA ASP A 129 -27.81 24.20 4.01
C ASP A 129 -26.51 24.07 3.19
N TYR A 130 -25.64 25.08 3.23
CA TYR A 130 -24.31 25.03 2.63
C TYR A 130 -23.45 23.93 3.24
N PHE A 131 -23.49 23.76 4.56
CA PHE A 131 -22.73 22.70 5.21
C PHE A 131 -23.24 21.31 4.82
N ALA A 132 -24.57 21.14 4.70
CA ALA A 132 -25.18 19.90 4.23
C ALA A 132 -24.80 19.58 2.78
N GLU A 133 -24.80 20.58 1.90
CA GLU A 133 -24.43 20.42 0.49
C GLU A 133 -22.93 20.10 0.33
N LEU A 134 -22.06 20.80 1.08
CA LEU A 134 -20.63 20.50 1.13
C LEU A 134 -20.37 19.05 1.54
N ARG A 135 -21.07 18.58 2.57
CA ARG A 135 -20.99 17.21 3.04
C ARG A 135 -21.47 16.20 2.00
N ALA A 136 -22.61 16.47 1.35
CA ALA A 136 -23.15 15.60 0.31
C ALA A 136 -22.21 15.51 -0.90
N THR A 137 -21.70 16.64 -1.36
CA THR A 137 -20.73 16.74 -2.45
C THR A 137 -19.45 15.95 -2.15
N LEU A 138 -18.85 16.15 -0.97
CA LEU A 138 -17.63 15.44 -0.60
C LEU A 138 -17.85 13.94 -0.40
N ARG A 139 -19.00 13.52 0.16
CA ARG A 139 -19.36 12.09 0.20
C ARG A 139 -19.39 11.47 -1.18
N ALA A 140 -20.04 12.15 -2.14
CA ALA A 140 -20.09 11.68 -3.52
C ALA A 140 -18.67 11.59 -4.12
N ASP A 141 -17.81 12.58 -3.89
CA ASP A 141 -16.43 12.56 -4.38
C ASP A 141 -15.60 11.42 -3.78
N PHE A 142 -15.70 11.19 -2.46
CA PHE A 142 -15.03 10.09 -1.80
C PHE A 142 -15.57 8.73 -2.24
N ALA A 143 -16.87 8.62 -2.54
CA ALA A 143 -17.46 7.43 -3.15
C ALA A 143 -16.90 7.20 -4.55
N LEU A 144 -16.69 8.23 -5.36
CA LEU A 144 -16.08 8.11 -6.69
C LEU A 144 -14.59 7.72 -6.67
N LEU A 145 -13.93 7.73 -5.51
CA LEU A 145 -12.61 7.13 -5.39
C LEU A 145 -12.67 5.62 -5.60
N SER A 146 -13.82 4.98 -5.32
CA SER A 146 -14.03 3.57 -5.65
C SER A 146 -14.15 3.32 -7.15
N SER A 147 -14.29 4.36 -7.99
CA SER A 147 -14.37 4.26 -9.44
C SER A 147 -13.22 4.95 -10.19
N THR A 148 -12.31 5.65 -9.50
CA THR A 148 -11.18 6.34 -10.18
C THR A 148 -9.84 6.22 -9.49
N ASN A 149 -9.71 5.43 -8.41
CA ASN A 149 -8.43 5.06 -7.80
C ASN A 149 -8.25 3.54 -7.69
N THR A 150 -8.80 2.78 -8.64
CA THR A 150 -8.04 1.65 -9.15
C THR A 150 -7.11 2.19 -10.23
N SER A 151 -5.84 2.42 -9.88
CA SER A 151 -4.89 1.62 -10.65
C SER A 151 -5.38 0.19 -10.52
N GLU A 152 -5.56 -0.52 -11.63
CA GLU A 152 -5.57 -1.98 -11.60
C GLU A 152 -4.38 -2.46 -10.77
N THR A 153 -4.56 -2.65 -9.47
CA THR A 153 -3.60 -3.32 -8.59
C THR A 153 -4.35 -3.89 -7.39
N GLY A 154 -5.45 -4.62 -7.62
CA GLY A 154 -5.35 -6.00 -7.20
C GLY A 154 -4.24 -6.54 -8.08
N LYS A 155 -3.07 -6.83 -7.52
CA LYS A 155 -2.03 -7.46 -8.32
C LYS A 155 -2.67 -8.72 -8.94
N LYS A 156 -2.28 -9.08 -10.16
CA LYS A 156 -2.97 -10.11 -10.96
C LYS A 156 -3.24 -11.40 -10.14
N TYR A 157 -2.37 -11.69 -9.19
CA TYR A 157 -2.42 -12.85 -8.32
C TYR A 157 -2.40 -12.43 -6.84
N GLN A 158 -3.05 -13.19 -5.95
CA GLN A 158 -2.95 -12.99 -4.51
C GLN A 158 -1.65 -13.62 -3.99
N ARG A 159 -1.38 -14.87 -4.33
CA ARG A 159 -0.17 -15.60 -3.95
C ARG A 159 0.56 -16.13 -5.18
N MET A 160 1.81 -15.75 -5.35
CA MET A 160 2.69 -16.36 -6.36
C MET A 160 3.84 -17.12 -5.73
N TYR A 161 4.30 -18.12 -6.47
CA TYR A 161 5.48 -18.89 -6.14
C TYR A 161 6.57 -18.75 -7.21
N THR A 162 7.81 -18.69 -6.76
CA THR A 162 8.97 -18.96 -7.63
C THR A 162 9.98 -19.80 -6.88
N SER A 163 10.89 -20.44 -7.60
CA SER A 163 11.85 -21.33 -6.97
C SER A 163 13.12 -21.45 -7.74
N GLY A 164 14.21 -21.73 -7.03
CA GLY A 164 15.50 -21.87 -7.65
C GLY A 164 16.60 -22.25 -6.68
N CYS A 165 17.79 -22.37 -7.26
CA CYS A 165 19.02 -22.62 -6.51
C CYS A 165 19.49 -21.34 -5.79
N PHE A 166 19.34 -20.17 -6.42
CA PHE A 166 19.79 -18.86 -5.89
C PHE A 166 21.27 -18.80 -5.47
N ASP A 167 22.09 -19.71 -6.01
CA ASP A 167 23.53 -19.78 -5.75
C ASP A 167 24.27 -18.63 -6.43
N ILE A 168 25.16 -17.97 -5.69
CA ILE A 168 25.76 -16.67 -6.03
C ILE A 168 24.68 -15.67 -6.43
N PHE A 169 23.95 -15.16 -5.44
CA PHE A 169 22.84 -14.25 -5.68
C PHE A 169 23.28 -13.01 -6.47
N HIS A 170 22.52 -12.64 -7.50
CA HIS A 170 22.91 -11.60 -8.47
C HIS A 170 21.69 -10.93 -9.09
N GLN A 171 21.91 -9.90 -9.92
CA GLN A 171 20.82 -9.08 -10.50
C GLN A 171 19.75 -9.89 -11.25
N GLY A 172 20.12 -10.97 -11.95
CA GLY A 172 19.14 -11.87 -12.58
C GLY A 172 18.12 -12.46 -11.59
N HIS A 173 18.56 -12.92 -10.42
CA HIS A 173 17.67 -13.39 -9.36
C HIS A 173 16.81 -12.25 -8.80
N LEU A 174 17.41 -11.08 -8.56
CA LEU A 174 16.67 -9.92 -8.07
C LEU A 174 15.57 -9.47 -9.05
N ASN A 175 15.84 -9.53 -10.35
CA ASN A 175 14.90 -9.13 -11.39
C ASN A 175 13.67 -10.04 -11.46
N ILE A 176 13.85 -11.36 -11.32
CA ILE A 176 12.71 -12.27 -11.28
C ILE A 176 11.86 -11.99 -10.04
N LEU A 177 12.47 -11.87 -8.85
CA LEU A 177 11.74 -11.57 -7.61
C LEU A 177 10.97 -10.25 -7.71
N LYS A 178 11.62 -9.19 -8.21
CA LYS A 178 10.99 -7.88 -8.41
C LYS A 178 9.80 -7.95 -9.38
N LYS A 179 9.95 -8.64 -10.51
CA LYS A 179 8.88 -8.78 -11.51
C LYS A 179 7.73 -9.64 -10.97
N THR A 180 8.02 -10.73 -10.26
CA THR A 180 6.99 -11.56 -9.64
C THR A 180 6.22 -10.79 -8.58
N LYS A 181 6.91 -10.09 -7.65
CA LYS A 181 6.26 -9.30 -6.60
C LYS A 181 5.42 -8.16 -7.17
N ALA A 182 5.72 -7.64 -8.36
CA ALA A 182 4.87 -6.66 -9.02
C ALA A 182 3.52 -7.24 -9.47
N LEU A 183 3.43 -8.57 -9.68
CA LEU A 183 2.24 -9.28 -10.12
C LEU A 183 1.47 -9.98 -9.00
N CYS A 184 2.02 -10.05 -7.77
CA CYS A 184 1.36 -10.70 -6.65
C CYS A 184 1.38 -9.95 -5.33
N ASP A 185 0.31 -10.09 -4.54
CA ASP A 185 0.23 -9.47 -3.21
C ASP A 185 1.20 -10.15 -2.23
N TYR A 186 1.37 -11.47 -2.33
CA TYR A 186 2.25 -12.29 -1.52
C TYR A 186 3.15 -13.19 -2.41
N LEU A 187 4.47 -13.16 -2.19
CA LEU A 187 5.48 -13.92 -2.92
C LEU A 187 6.17 -14.92 -2.00
N ILE A 188 5.97 -16.21 -2.30
CA ILE A 188 6.65 -17.33 -1.67
C ILE A 188 7.80 -17.77 -2.55
N VAL A 189 9.00 -17.92 -1.98
CA VAL A 189 10.18 -18.37 -2.72
C VAL A 189 10.70 -19.71 -2.19
N GLY A 190 10.69 -20.72 -3.05
CA GLY A 190 11.29 -22.02 -2.79
C GLY A 190 12.79 -22.05 -3.04
N VAL A 191 13.58 -22.27 -2.01
CA VAL A 191 15.04 -22.43 -2.12
C VAL A 191 15.38 -23.92 -2.18
N SER A 192 16.00 -24.36 -3.28
CA SER A 192 16.41 -25.77 -3.40
C SER A 192 17.47 -26.13 -2.36
N THR A 193 17.30 -27.25 -1.64
CA THR A 193 18.30 -27.73 -0.68
C THR A 193 19.57 -28.19 -1.38
N ASP A 194 20.67 -28.29 -0.64
CA ASP A 194 21.97 -28.71 -1.18
C ASP A 194 21.88 -30.13 -1.77
N GLU A 195 21.17 -31.04 -1.10
CA GLU A 195 20.95 -32.42 -1.54
C GLU A 195 20.14 -32.48 -2.83
N LEU A 196 19.11 -31.62 -2.98
CA LEU A 196 18.30 -31.59 -4.20
C LEU A 196 19.13 -31.07 -5.39
N ILE A 197 19.97 -30.06 -5.15
CA ILE A 197 20.85 -29.49 -6.17
C ILE A 197 21.88 -30.54 -6.59
N GLU A 198 22.51 -31.20 -5.64
CA GLU A 198 23.49 -32.25 -5.89
C GLU A 198 22.88 -33.41 -6.68
N LYS A 199 21.71 -33.92 -6.24
CA LYS A 199 20.97 -34.98 -6.94
C LYS A 199 20.61 -34.60 -8.38
N SER A 200 20.35 -33.32 -8.66
CA SER A 200 19.89 -32.87 -9.97
C SER A 200 20.99 -32.40 -10.92
N LYS A 201 22.10 -31.87 -10.39
CA LYS A 201 23.21 -31.28 -11.16
C LYS A 201 24.53 -32.02 -11.00
N GLY A 202 24.58 -33.06 -10.18
CA GLY A 202 25.77 -33.86 -9.89
C GLY A 202 26.82 -33.16 -9.02
N ARG A 203 26.49 -32.00 -8.44
CA ARG A 203 27.37 -31.25 -7.55
C ARG A 203 26.57 -30.31 -6.63
N PRO A 204 27.03 -30.05 -5.40
CA PRO A 204 26.38 -29.07 -4.51
C PRO A 204 26.55 -27.63 -5.03
N PRO A 205 25.72 -26.69 -4.54
CA PRO A 205 25.94 -25.26 -4.78
C PRO A 205 27.24 -24.77 -4.11
N LEU A 206 27.70 -23.57 -4.48
CA LEU A 206 28.87 -22.96 -3.84
C LEU A 206 28.51 -22.40 -2.46
N ILE A 207 27.36 -21.73 -2.37
CA ILE A 207 26.84 -21.16 -1.14
C ILE A 207 25.89 -22.19 -0.49
N PRO A 208 26.11 -22.56 0.78
CA PRO A 208 25.25 -23.50 1.52
C PRO A 208 23.79 -23.04 1.60
N PHE A 209 22.89 -24.00 1.79
CA PHE A 209 21.44 -23.75 1.86
C PHE A 209 21.03 -22.64 2.83
N GLU A 210 21.55 -22.65 4.06
CA GLU A 210 21.19 -21.69 5.11
C GLU A 210 21.54 -20.25 4.73
N GLU A 211 22.71 -20.03 4.13
CA GLU A 211 23.14 -18.71 3.66
C GLU A 211 22.25 -18.21 2.51
N ARG A 212 21.85 -19.11 1.60
CA ARG A 212 20.96 -18.77 0.49
C ARG A 212 19.56 -18.37 0.96
N ILE A 213 19.04 -19.03 2.00
CA ILE A 213 17.77 -18.64 2.64
C ILE A 213 17.89 -17.25 3.26
N SER A 214 18.92 -17.02 4.09
CA SER A 214 19.09 -15.76 4.80
C SER A 214 19.14 -14.54 3.85
N ILE A 215 19.76 -14.70 2.67
CA ILE A 215 19.79 -13.67 1.63
C ILE A 215 18.37 -13.37 1.09
N LEU A 216 17.54 -14.40 0.91
CA LEU A 216 16.18 -14.21 0.38
C LEU A 216 15.20 -13.69 1.42
N GLU A 217 15.30 -14.13 2.67
CA GLU A 217 14.48 -13.60 3.78
C GLU A 217 14.74 -12.11 4.00
N SER A 218 15.96 -11.66 3.76
CA SER A 218 16.35 -10.24 3.82
C SER A 218 15.92 -9.43 2.59
N ASN A 219 15.31 -10.07 1.57
CA ASN A 219 14.97 -9.41 0.32
C ASN A 219 13.57 -8.79 0.39
N ARG A 220 13.48 -7.46 0.29
CA ARG A 220 12.21 -6.69 0.34
C ARG A 220 11.08 -7.12 -0.62
N TYR A 221 11.38 -7.94 -1.62
CA TYR A 221 10.38 -8.43 -2.58
C TYR A 221 9.78 -9.78 -2.17
N VAL A 222 10.36 -10.46 -1.19
CA VAL A 222 9.99 -11.81 -0.75
C VAL A 222 9.24 -11.70 0.57
N ASP A 223 8.09 -12.37 0.66
CA ASP A 223 7.28 -12.36 1.90
C ASP A 223 7.49 -13.65 2.71
N GLU A 224 7.78 -14.77 2.04
CA GLU A 224 8.01 -16.06 2.68
C GLU A 224 9.07 -16.86 1.90
N VAL A 225 9.98 -17.50 2.62
CA VAL A 225 10.98 -18.42 2.05
C VAL A 225 10.70 -19.82 2.56
N ILE A 226 10.63 -20.80 1.66
CA ILE A 226 10.39 -22.20 2.02
C ILE A 226 11.49 -23.12 1.47
N PRO A 227 11.87 -24.18 2.22
CA PRO A 227 12.75 -25.22 1.69
C PRO A 227 12.09 -25.96 0.53
N GLN A 228 12.81 -26.10 -0.57
CA GLN A 228 12.42 -26.96 -1.68
C GLN A 228 13.27 -28.23 -1.66
N VAL A 229 12.69 -29.30 -1.15
CA VAL A 229 13.33 -30.63 -1.00
C VAL A 229 13.13 -31.56 -2.20
N ASP A 230 12.16 -31.27 -3.08
CA ASP A 230 11.87 -32.07 -4.27
C ASP A 230 11.41 -31.22 -5.46
N LYS A 231 11.07 -31.89 -6.58
CA LYS A 231 10.61 -31.24 -7.83
C LYS A 231 9.08 -31.25 -7.99
N ASN A 232 8.32 -31.70 -6.99
CA ASN A 232 6.87 -31.73 -7.05
C ASN A 232 6.29 -30.34 -6.79
N LYS A 233 6.03 -29.61 -7.88
CA LYS A 233 5.49 -28.24 -7.82
C LYS A 233 4.01 -28.20 -7.53
N GLN A 234 3.27 -29.25 -7.90
CA GLN A 234 1.84 -29.33 -7.63
C GLN A 234 1.55 -29.36 -6.13
N ARG A 235 2.35 -30.12 -5.34
CA ARG A 235 2.20 -30.13 -3.87
C ARG A 235 2.25 -28.72 -3.28
N VAL A 236 3.20 -27.90 -3.74
CA VAL A 236 3.35 -26.51 -3.25
C VAL A 236 2.15 -25.66 -3.67
N VAL A 237 1.63 -25.85 -4.88
CA VAL A 237 0.43 -25.14 -5.34
C VAL A 237 -0.75 -25.41 -4.43
N ASP A 238 -0.99 -26.68 -4.10
CA ASP A 238 -2.13 -27.10 -3.29
C ASP A 238 -1.97 -26.70 -1.81
N GLU A 239 -0.78 -26.88 -1.23
CA GLU A 239 -0.50 -26.62 0.18
C GLU A 239 -0.48 -25.12 0.52
N TYR A 240 0.02 -24.29 -0.39
CA TYR A 240 0.21 -22.85 -0.16
C TYR A 240 -0.81 -21.98 -0.91
N ASN A 241 -1.81 -22.59 -1.56
CA ASN A 241 -2.85 -21.91 -2.35
C ASN A 241 -2.24 -20.93 -3.37
N ILE A 242 -1.37 -21.44 -4.26
CA ILE A 242 -0.65 -20.62 -5.24
C ILE A 242 -1.53 -20.36 -6.47
N ASP A 243 -1.73 -19.08 -6.80
CA ASP A 243 -2.50 -18.69 -7.98
C ASP A 243 -1.67 -18.76 -9.26
N ALA A 244 -0.37 -18.47 -9.16
CA ALA A 244 0.56 -18.55 -10.29
C ALA A 244 2.01 -18.81 -9.90
N ILE A 245 2.72 -19.49 -10.80
CA ILE A 245 4.16 -19.72 -10.70
C ILE A 245 4.90 -18.86 -11.71
N SER A 246 6.01 -18.25 -11.28
CA SER A 246 6.90 -17.49 -12.17
C SER A 246 8.24 -18.20 -12.38
N VAL A 247 8.69 -18.25 -13.63
CA VAL A 247 9.96 -18.87 -14.04
C VAL A 247 10.62 -18.11 -15.20
N GLY A 248 11.90 -18.40 -15.45
CA GLY A 248 12.58 -17.93 -16.66
C GLY A 248 11.98 -18.55 -17.93
N SER A 249 12.01 -17.80 -19.03
CA SER A 249 11.54 -18.21 -20.36
C SER A 249 12.20 -19.50 -20.90
N ASP A 250 13.38 -19.88 -20.40
CA ASP A 250 14.06 -21.14 -20.72
C ASP A 250 13.22 -22.40 -20.40
N TRP A 251 12.24 -22.26 -19.51
CA TRP A 251 11.32 -23.33 -19.10
C TRP A 251 10.04 -23.42 -19.94
N LYS A 252 9.84 -22.51 -20.89
CA LYS A 252 8.64 -22.51 -21.74
C LYS A 252 8.58 -23.81 -22.54
N GLY A 253 7.49 -24.57 -22.38
CA GLY A 253 7.30 -25.89 -23.01
C GLY A 253 8.05 -27.06 -22.36
N LYS A 254 8.85 -26.83 -21.30
CA LYS A 254 9.57 -27.89 -20.55
C LYS A 254 9.13 -28.00 -19.10
N TYR A 255 8.38 -27.01 -18.60
CA TYR A 255 7.94 -26.99 -17.21
C TYR A 255 6.93 -28.11 -16.94
N PRO A 256 7.03 -28.84 -15.81
CA PRO A 256 6.04 -29.86 -15.44
C PRO A 256 4.63 -29.26 -15.38
N SER A 257 3.61 -30.07 -15.69
CA SER A 257 2.22 -29.63 -15.62
C SER A 257 1.86 -29.27 -14.17
N VAL A 258 1.20 -28.12 -14.01
CA VAL A 258 0.64 -27.61 -12.75
C VAL A 258 -0.76 -27.07 -13.00
N THR A 259 -1.60 -27.00 -11.97
CA THR A 259 -2.99 -26.52 -12.08
C THR A 259 -3.11 -24.99 -12.09
N CYS A 260 -2.09 -24.27 -11.61
CA CYS A 260 -2.09 -22.82 -11.53
C CYS A 260 -1.55 -22.15 -12.81
N ASP A 261 -1.71 -20.82 -12.88
CA ASP A 261 -1.17 -20.03 -13.98
C ASP A 261 0.37 -20.07 -14.03
N MET A 262 0.93 -19.97 -15.23
CA MET A 262 2.38 -19.92 -15.45
C MET A 262 2.80 -18.58 -16.06
N VAL A 263 3.72 -17.87 -15.40
CA VAL A 263 4.28 -16.60 -15.86
C VAL A 263 5.75 -16.80 -16.24
N TYR A 264 6.10 -16.41 -17.46
CA TYR A 264 7.47 -16.54 -17.98
C TYR A 264 8.11 -15.17 -18.13
N PHE A 265 9.34 -15.02 -17.62
CA PHE A 265 10.13 -13.80 -17.79
C PHE A 265 11.32 -14.03 -18.71
N ASP A 266 11.57 -13.06 -19.59
CA ASP A 266 12.77 -13.05 -20.42
C ASP A 266 14.03 -12.98 -19.57
N TYR A 267 15.05 -13.72 -19.99
CA TYR A 267 16.33 -13.77 -19.31
C TYR A 267 16.97 -12.38 -19.28
N THR A 268 17.54 -11.98 -18.14
CA THR A 268 18.32 -10.72 -18.07
C THR A 268 19.67 -10.95 -18.76
N PRO A 269 19.99 -10.27 -19.88
CA PRO A 269 21.23 -10.52 -20.61
C PRO A 269 22.47 -10.34 -19.72
N ASN A 270 23.52 -11.13 -19.97
CA ASN A 270 24.88 -10.97 -19.44
C ASN A 270 25.15 -11.29 -17.95
N VAL A 271 24.25 -11.93 -17.21
CA VAL A 271 24.52 -12.32 -15.81
C VAL A 271 24.02 -13.74 -15.53
N SER A 272 24.91 -14.68 -15.15
CA SER A 272 24.56 -16.01 -14.63
C SER A 272 25.59 -16.51 -13.62
N SER A 273 25.16 -17.34 -12.66
CA SER A 273 26.06 -17.95 -11.68
C SER A 273 27.19 -18.76 -12.36
N THR A 274 26.94 -19.40 -13.50
CA THR A 274 27.97 -20.12 -14.25
C THR A 274 29.06 -19.20 -14.79
N VAL A 275 28.69 -18.01 -15.29
CA VAL A 275 29.67 -17.02 -15.78
C VAL A 275 30.45 -16.41 -14.62
N LEU A 276 29.79 -16.14 -13.49
CA LEU A 276 30.45 -15.61 -12.29
C LEU A 276 31.43 -16.62 -11.69
N LYS A 277 31.06 -17.91 -11.62
CA LYS A 277 31.94 -18.99 -11.14
C LYS A 277 33.20 -19.20 -11.97
N ARG A 278 33.21 -18.79 -13.24
CA ARG A 278 34.41 -18.87 -14.11
C ARG A 278 35.39 -17.71 -13.87
N LYS A 279 34.95 -16.66 -13.15
CA LYS A 279 35.76 -15.48 -12.81
C LYS A 279 36.32 -15.53 -11.38
N LEU A 280 35.87 -16.51 -10.59
CA LEU A 280 36.38 -16.87 -9.27
C LEU A 280 37.40 -18.01 -9.45
#